data_AF-X0UPR2-F1
#
_entry.id   AF-X0UPR2-F1
#
_cell.length_a   1.000
_cell.length_b   1.000
_cell.length_c   1.000
_cell.angle_alpha   90.00
_cell.angle_beta   90.00
_cell.angle_gamma   90.00
#
_symmetry.space_group_name_H-M   'P 1'
#
loop_
_entity.id
_entity.type
_entity.pdbx_description
1 polymer ?
#
loop_
_entity_poly.entity_id
_entity_poly.type
_entity_poly.pdbx_seq_one_letter_code
_entity_poly.pdbx_strand_id
1 'polypeptide(L)' 'PWQGKLAIFGLPSENPAKGLTLLKHIEGDTFRRLRKDETLGEEVKFERDKNGKVVRMWQHSNYLNKIR' A
#
# COMPACT_ATOMS: atom_id res chain seq x y z
N PRO A 1 19.98 -9.95 -3.33
CA PRO A 1 19.31 -11.24 -3.65
C PRO A 1 18.08 -11.47 -2.77
N TRP A 2 16.90 -11.67 -3.36
CA TRP A 2 15.69 -12.03 -2.62
C TRP A 2 15.87 -13.42 -2.03
N GLN A 3 16.00 -13.52 -0.70
CA GLN A 3 16.29 -14.78 0.00
C GLN A 3 17.46 -15.56 -0.62
N GLY A 4 18.56 -14.87 -0.95
CA GLY A 4 19.74 -15.50 -1.56
C GLY A 4 19.63 -15.78 -3.07
N LYS A 5 18.53 -15.40 -3.74
CA LYS A 5 18.30 -15.67 -5.16
C LYS A 5 18.17 -14.39 -6.01
N LEU A 6 18.35 -14.53 -7.32
CA LEU A 6 17.98 -13.51 -8.30
C LEU A 6 16.46 -13.57 -8.51
N ALA A 7 15.80 -12.41 -8.53
CA ALA A 7 14.35 -12.32 -8.69
C ALA A 7 14.00 -11.20 -9.68
N ILE A 8 12.90 -11.41 -10.41
CA ILE A 8 12.29 -10.43 -11.30
C ILE A 8 10.92 -10.10 -10.71
N PHE A 9 10.58 -8.80 -10.65
CA PHE A 9 9.27 -8.31 -10.24
C PHE A 9 8.65 -7.53 -11.39
N GLY A 10 7.46 -7.94 -11.82
CA GLY A 10 6.71 -7.30 -12.90
C GLY A 10 5.65 -6.35 -12.35
N LEU A 11 5.58 -5.14 -12.92
CA LEU A 11 4.47 -4.22 -12.70
C LEU A 11 3.51 -4.30 -13.90
N PRO A 12 2.19 -4.16 -13.69
CA PRO A 12 1.21 -4.18 -14.78
C PRO A 12 1.20 -2.88 -15.61
N SER A 13 2.27 -2.09 -15.57
CA SER A 13 2.37 -0.80 -16.26
C SER A 13 3.78 -0.58 -16.78
N GLU A 14 3.88 -0.18 -18.04
CA GLU A 14 5.12 0.29 -18.68
C GLU A 14 5.57 1.64 -18.12
N ASN A 15 4.65 2.41 -17.52
CA ASN A 15 4.95 3.62 -16.79
C ASN A 15 4.50 3.44 -15.32
N PRO A 16 5.41 3.07 -14.41
CA PRO A 16 5.09 2.84 -13.01
C PRO A 16 4.36 4.01 -12.36
N ALA A 17 4.70 5.26 -12.70
CA ALA A 17 4.07 6.44 -12.12
C ALA A 17 2.57 6.51 -12.43
N LYS A 18 2.13 6.03 -13.60
CA LYS A 18 0.70 5.96 -13.97
C LYS A 18 -0.06 4.82 -13.28
N GLY A 19 0.65 3.82 -12.77
CA GLY A 19 0.08 2.66 -12.08
C GLY A 19 0.02 2.81 -10.55
N LEU A 20 0.51 3.92 -10.00
CA LEU A 20 0.49 4.16 -8.56
C LEU A 20 -0.92 4.44 -8.06
N THR A 21 -1.26 3.84 -6.92
CA THR A 21 -2.43 4.24 -6.12
C THR A 21 -2.00 5.32 -5.16
N LEU A 22 -2.50 6.54 -5.34
CA LEU A 22 -2.25 7.65 -4.44
C LEU A 22 -3.16 7.58 -3.22
N LEU A 23 -2.61 7.91 -2.05
CA LEU A 23 -3.34 7.92 -0.77
C LEU A 23 -3.24 9.32 -0.15
N LYS A 24 -4.37 9.84 0.34
CA LYS A 24 -4.44 11.04 1.17
C LYS A 24 -4.46 10.62 2.64
N HIS A 25 -3.59 11.24 3.44
CA HIS A 25 -3.59 11.05 4.89
C HIS A 25 -4.84 11.67 5.52
N ILE A 26 -5.44 10.97 6.49
CA ILE A 26 -6.60 11.44 7.24
C ILE A 26 -6.18 11.69 8.69
N GLU A 27 -5.76 10.62 9.40
CA GLU A 27 -5.29 10.69 10.78
C GLU A 27 -4.55 9.40 11.13
N GLY A 28 -3.57 9.47 12.04
CA GLY A 28 -2.82 8.30 12.48
C GLY A 28 -2.30 7.46 11.31
N ASP A 29 -2.60 6.16 11.33
CA ASP A 29 -2.29 5.21 10.25
C ASP A 29 -3.48 4.99 9.28
N THR A 30 -4.44 5.90 9.26
CA THR A 30 -5.63 5.87 8.39
C THR A 30 -5.47 6.85 7.22
N PHE A 31 -5.71 6.32 6.02
CA PHE A 31 -5.63 7.02 4.75
C PHE A 31 -6.90 6.77 3.94
N ARG A 32 -7.09 7.54 2.88
CA ARG A 32 -8.07 7.25 1.83
C ARG A 32 -7.44 7.31 0.45
N ARG A 33 -7.90 6.46 -0.47
CA ARG A 33 -7.45 6.52 -1.86
C ARG A 33 -7.79 7.87 -2.48
N LEU A 34 -6.85 8.50 -3.17
CA LEU A 34 -7.10 9.66 -4.01
C LEU A 34 -7.44 9.16 -5.42
N ARG A 35 -8.68 9.41 -5.87
CA ARG A 35 -9.13 9.03 -7.20
C ARG A 35 -8.63 10.03 -8.27
N LYS A 36 -8.83 9.67 -9.54
CA LYS A 36 -8.46 10.52 -10.68
C LYS A 36 -9.25 11.83 -10.75
N ASP A 37 -10.47 11.83 -10.22
CA ASP A 37 -11.35 13.00 -10.10
C ASP A 37 -11.09 13.78 -8.80
N GLU A 38 -9.96 13.51 -8.13
CA GLU A 38 -9.54 14.12 -6.86
C GLU A 38 -10.46 13.83 -5.66
N THR A 39 -11.49 13.00 -5.84
CA THR A 39 -12.37 12.59 -4.75
C THR A 39 -11.71 11.55 -3.84
N LEU A 40 -12.18 11.50 -2.60
CA LEU A 40 -11.72 10.50 -1.63
C LEU A 40 -12.43 9.16 -1.83
N GLY A 41 -11.62 8.13 -1.99
CA GLY A 41 -12.01 6.76 -2.09
C GLY A 41 -12.19 6.04 -0.78
N GLU A 42 -12.06 4.72 -0.88
CA GLU A 42 -12.08 3.80 0.23
C GLU A 42 -10.97 4.09 1.24
N GLU A 43 -11.22 3.66 2.46
CA GLU A 43 -10.25 3.72 3.54
C GLU A 43 -9.14 2.67 3.34
N VAL A 44 -7.91 3.09 3.64
CA VAL A 44 -6.72 2.23 3.73
C VAL A 44 -6.08 2.45 5.09
N LYS A 45 -5.95 1.39 5.89
CA LYS A 45 -5.33 1.46 7.23
C LYS A 45 -4.03 0.68 7.27
N PHE A 46 -3.02 1.21 7.92
CA PHE A 46 -1.78 0.48 8.20
C PHE A 46 -1.76 0.00 9.65
N GLU A 47 -1.49 -1.29 9.85
CA GLU A 47 -1.36 -1.90 11.17
C GLU A 47 0.12 -1.98 11.55
N ARG A 48 0.44 -1.56 12.77
CA ARG A 48 1.79 -1.64 13.35
C ARG A 48 1.87 -2.73 14.40
N ASP A 49 3.04 -3.38 14.48
CA ASP A 49 3.36 -4.25 15.61
C ASP A 49 3.70 -3.45 16.87
N LYS A 50 3.97 -4.16 17.97
CA LYS A 50 4.34 -3.57 19.28
C LYS A 50 5.61 -2.70 19.25
N ASN A 51 6.43 -2.81 18.20
CA ASN A 51 7.64 -2.02 18.02
C ASN A 51 7.41 -0.83 17.08
N GLY A 52 6.15 -0.56 16.68
CA GLY A 52 5.79 0.52 15.79
C GLY A 52 6.05 0.24 14.30
N LYS A 53 6.41 -0.99 13.92
CA LYS A 53 6.69 -1.36 12.54
C LYS A 53 5.38 -1.73 11.83
N VAL A 54 5.12 -1.12 10.67
CA VAL A 54 3.99 -1.51 9.81
C VAL A 54 4.16 -2.97 9.36
N VAL A 55 3.14 -3.79 9.62
CA VAL A 55 3.11 -5.23 9.29
C VAL A 55 1.99 -5.61 8.33
N ARG A 56 0.89 -4.84 8.29
CA ARG A 56 -0.24 -5.07 7.37
C ARG A 56 -0.80 -3.77 6.81
N MET A 57 -1.41 -3.89 5.65
CA MET A 57 -2.31 -2.89 5.09
C MET A 57 -3.71 -3.51 5.01
N TRP A 58 -4.72 -2.78 5.48
CA TRP A 58 -6.13 -3.15 5.41
C TRP A 58 -6.85 -2.32 4.35
N GLN A 59 -7.65 -2.97 3.51
CA GLN A 59 -8.50 -2.35 2.50
C GLN A 59 -9.73 -3.24 2.25
N HIS A 60 -10.93 -2.67 2.23
CA HIS A 60 -12.19 -3.43 2.04
C HIS A 60 -12.32 -4.67 2.96
N SER A 61 -11.96 -4.52 4.24
CA SER A 61 -11.94 -5.61 5.24
C SER A 61 -10.99 -6.77 4.95
N ASN A 62 -10.16 -6.67 3.90
CA ASN A 62 -9.08 -7.61 3.59
C ASN A 62 -7.75 -7.02 4.04
N TYR A 63 -6.77 -7.88 4.35
CA TYR A 63 -5.42 -7.43 4.67
C TYR A 63 -4.38 -8.01 3.71
N LEU A 64 -3.34 -7.21 3.50
CA LEU A 64 -2.13 -7.57 2.78
C LEU A 64 -0.96 -7.49 3.76
N ASN A 65 -0.21 -8.57 3.90
CA ASN A 65 0.98 -8.60 4.75
C ASN A 65 2.13 -7.82 4.08
N LYS A 66 2.88 -7.06 4.87
CA LYS A 66 4.10 -6.40 4.40
C LYS A 66 5.14 -7.46 4.01
N ILE A 67 5.60 -7.40 2.76
CA ILE A 67 6.70 -8.20 2.25
C ILE A 67 8.00 -7.75 2.94
N ARG A 68 8.78 -8.72 3.45
CA ARG A 68 10.00 -8.48 4.25
C ARG A 68 11.24 -8.24 3.40
#